data_AF-A0A535H0Y3-F1
#
_entry.id   AF-A0A535H0Y3-F1
#
_cell.length_a   1.000
_cell.length_b   1.000
_cell.length_c   1.000
_cell.angle_alpha   90.00
_cell.angle_beta   90.00
_cell.angle_gamma   90.00
#
_symmetry.space_group_name_H-M   'P 1'
#
loop_
_entity.id
_entity.type
_entity.pdbx_description
1 polymer ?
#
loop_
_entity_poly.entity_id
_entity_poly.type
_entity_poly.pdbx_seq_one_letter_code
_entity_poly.pdbx_strand_id
1 'polypeptide(L)'
;MLLVCSSRCGGGLFRALFAEVEIDASGVYQDHRVTQPGYMCLNCGAPALDLGEVPAELEAEAREDEAARTVTADVLCPVCETMVQLDANMECPNCGSPLEVT
;
A
#
# COMPACT_ATOMS: atom_id res chain seq x y z
N MET A 1 8.54 -3.60 12.47
CA MET A 1 9.55 -4.25 11.61
C MET A 1 9.27 -5.74 11.53
N LEU A 2 8.93 -6.22 10.34
CA LEU A 2 8.69 -7.62 9.99
C LEU A 2 9.60 -7.97 8.80
N LEU A 3 10.78 -8.51 9.08
CA LEU A 3 11.74 -8.85 8.03
C LEU A 3 11.39 -10.19 7.38
N VAL A 4 11.29 -10.19 6.05
CA VAL A 4 11.04 -11.39 5.24
C VAL A 4 12.12 -11.52 4.17
N CYS A 5 12.73 -12.70 4.08
CA CYS A 5 13.69 -13.02 3.03
C CYS A 5 13.00 -13.03 1.66
N SER A 6 13.49 -12.22 0.71
CA SER A 6 12.89 -12.10 -0.62
C SER A 6 12.86 -13.44 -1.39
N SER A 7 13.88 -14.28 -1.22
CA SER A 7 13.94 -15.63 -1.81
C SER A 7 13.13 -16.69 -1.06
N ARG A 8 12.43 -16.33 0.03
CA ARG A 8 11.59 -17.24 0.83
C ARG A 8 12.29 -18.54 1.28
N CYS A 9 13.58 -18.46 1.62
CA CYS A 9 14.40 -19.62 1.98
C CYS A 9 14.09 -20.27 3.35
N GLY A 10 13.08 -19.77 4.10
CA GLY A 10 12.74 -20.25 5.44
C GLY A 10 13.62 -19.72 6.60
N GLY A 11 14.61 -18.87 6.32
CA GLY A 11 15.45 -18.26 7.35
C GLY A 11 14.74 -17.14 8.15
N GLY A 12 14.95 -17.12 9.47
CA GLY A 12 14.40 -16.09 10.38
C GLY A 12 15.45 -15.17 11.03
N LEU A 13 16.73 -15.33 10.68
CA LEU A 13 17.81 -14.49 11.19
C LEU A 13 18.34 -13.58 10.08
N PHE A 14 18.51 -12.31 10.43
CA PHE A 14 18.90 -11.25 9.50
C PHE A 14 20.03 -10.42 10.09
N ARG A 15 20.95 -9.97 9.22
CA ARG A 15 22.00 -9.02 9.57
C ARG A 15 21.61 -7.64 9.07
N ALA A 16 21.61 -6.66 9.97
CA ALA A 16 21.52 -5.25 9.59
C ALA A 16 22.79 -4.83 8.85
N LEU A 17 22.60 -4.20 7.69
CA LEU A 17 23.63 -3.49 6.96
C LEU A 17 23.39 -2.00 7.21
N PHE A 18 24.30 -1.39 7.95
CA PHE A 18 24.28 0.06 8.19
C PHE A 18 24.74 0.80 6.94
N ALA A 19 24.42 2.09 6.85
CA ALA A 19 24.96 2.96 5.81
C ALA A 19 26.49 2.91 5.83
N GLU A 20 27.10 2.91 4.65
CA GLU A 20 28.53 3.12 4.51
C GLU A 20 28.83 4.58 4.92
N VAL A 21 29.79 4.79 5.82
CA VAL A 21 30.15 6.12 6.32
C VAL A 21 31.53 6.50 5.80
N GLU A 22 31.65 7.70 5.25
CA GLU A 22 32.92 8.32 4.89
C GLU A 22 33.40 9.15 6.09
N ILE A 23 34.62 8.86 6.55
CA ILE A 23 35.29 9.59 7.62
C ILE A 23 36.65 10.08 7.13
N ASP A 24 37.09 11.23 7.63
CA ASP A 24 38.44 11.71 7.33
C ASP A 24 39.52 11.02 8.20
N ALA A 25 40.78 11.39 7.97
CA ALA A 25 41.91 10.82 8.69
C ALA A 25 41.90 11.09 10.21
N SER A 26 41.10 12.06 10.68
CA SER A 26 40.90 12.34 12.11
C SER A 26 39.72 11.60 12.72
N GLY A 27 38.98 10.82 11.90
CA GLY A 27 37.79 10.09 12.32
C GLY A 27 36.52 10.95 12.35
N VAL A 28 36.54 12.14 11.75
CA VAL A 28 35.36 13.01 11.66
C VAL A 28 34.48 12.56 10.51
N TYR A 29 33.17 12.48 10.76
CA TYR A 29 32.15 12.17 9.77
C TYR A 29 32.13 13.19 8.64
N GLN A 30 32.10 12.71 7.39
CA GLN A 30 31.99 13.53 6.19
C GLN A 30 30.67 13.28 5.45
N ASP A 31 30.36 12.01 5.16
CA ASP A 31 29.17 11.62 4.40
C ASP A 31 28.70 10.20 4.77
N HIS A 32 27.48 9.83 4.36
CA HIS A 32 27.04 8.43 4.36
C HIS A 32 26.25 8.10 3.09
N ARG A 33 26.34 6.84 2.66
CA ARG A 33 25.60 6.34 1.50
C ARG A 33 24.95 5.01 1.81
N VAL A 34 23.72 4.85 1.30
CA VAL A 34 22.96 3.60 1.38
C VAL A 34 22.94 2.99 -0.02
N THR A 35 23.97 2.20 -0.32
CA THR A 35 24.18 1.52 -1.61
C THR A 35 23.62 0.10 -1.62
N GLN A 36 23.29 -0.45 -0.44
CA GLN A 36 22.88 -1.83 -0.23
C GLN A 36 21.56 -1.94 0.55
N PRO A 37 20.86 -3.08 0.47
CA PRO A 37 19.67 -3.34 1.27
C PRO A 37 19.99 -3.24 2.77
N GLY A 38 19.11 -2.64 3.57
CA GLY A 38 19.36 -2.47 5.01
C GLY A 38 19.43 -3.76 5.81
N TYR A 39 18.97 -4.90 5.26
CA TYR A 39 19.02 -6.21 5.91
C TYR A 39 19.30 -7.33 4.91
N MET A 40 20.15 -8.29 5.32
CA MET A 40 20.41 -9.53 4.57
C MET A 40 20.04 -10.77 5.38
N CYS A 41 19.46 -11.77 4.72
CA CYS A 41 19.15 -13.07 5.31
C CYS A 41 20.45 -13.85 5.58
N LEU A 42 20.67 -14.28 6.82
CA LEU A 42 21.86 -15.05 7.19
C LEU A 42 21.83 -16.50 6.68
N ASN A 43 20.68 -17.00 6.23
CA ASN A 43 20.55 -18.36 5.71
C ASN A 43 20.97 -18.49 4.23
N CYS A 44 20.67 -17.49 3.39
CA CYS A 44 20.91 -17.56 1.95
C CYS A 44 21.55 -16.30 1.32
N GLY A 45 21.79 -15.25 2.09
CA GLY A 45 22.39 -14.00 1.61
C GLY A 45 21.44 -13.08 0.83
N ALA A 46 20.19 -13.49 0.61
CA ALA A 46 19.23 -12.64 -0.10
C ALA A 46 18.84 -11.39 0.73
N PRO A 47 18.50 -10.27 0.06
CA PRO A 47 17.94 -9.09 0.73
C PRO A 47 16.68 -9.44 1.52
N ALA A 48 16.50 -8.79 2.67
CA ALA A 48 15.26 -8.87 3.42
C ALA A 48 14.39 -7.62 3.17
N LEU A 49 13.09 -7.84 3.06
CA LEU A 49 12.07 -6.81 2.95
C LEU A 49 11.47 -6.57 4.35
N ASP A 50 11.37 -5.32 4.79
CA ASP A 50 10.59 -4.98 5.98
C ASP A 50 9.13 -4.77 5.56
N LEU A 51 8.26 -5.68 5.97
CA LEU A 51 6.82 -5.66 5.68
C LEU A 51 6.01 -5.19 6.89
N GLY A 52 6.63 -4.54 7.87
CA GLY A 52 5.96 -4.14 9.12
C GLY A 52 4.79 -3.18 8.93
N GLU A 53 4.88 -2.27 7.94
CA GLU A 53 3.85 -1.28 7.62
C GLU A 53 2.74 -1.83 6.71
N VAL A 54 3.03 -2.89 5.94
CA VAL A 54 2.11 -3.40 4.89
C VAL A 54 0.71 -3.72 5.42
N PRO A 55 0.51 -4.36 6.59
CA PRO A 55 -0.84 -4.61 7.11
C PRO A 55 -1.63 -3.32 7.36
N ALA A 56 -0.98 -2.29 7.92
CA ALA A 56 -1.63 -1.02 8.23
C ALA A 56 -2.01 -0.25 6.97
N GLU A 57 -1.13 -0.25 5.95
CA GLU A 57 -1.41 0.35 4.65
C GLU A 57 -2.56 -0.36 3.93
N LEU A 58 -2.59 -1.70 3.92
CA LEU A 58 -3.71 -2.46 3.34
C LEU A 58 -5.04 -2.18 4.04
N GLU A 59 -5.03 -2.01 5.36
CA GLU A 59 -6.22 -1.61 6.13
C GLU A 59 -6.64 -0.15 5.86
N ALA A 60 -5.70 0.74 5.52
CA ALA A 60 -6.01 2.09 5.10
C ALA A 60 -6.66 2.10 3.72
N GLU A 61 -6.05 1.43 2.74
CA GLU A 61 -6.59 1.26 1.38
C GLU A 61 -8.01 0.66 1.41
N ALA A 62 -8.24 -0.39 2.20
CA ALA A 62 -9.56 -1.00 2.32
C ALA A 62 -10.64 -0.04 2.85
N ARG A 63 -10.28 0.85 3.80
CA ARG A 63 -11.19 1.88 4.33
C ARG A 63 -11.49 2.95 3.30
N GLU A 64 -10.49 3.36 2.52
CA GLU A 64 -10.68 4.31 1.41
C GLU A 64 -11.59 3.74 0.33
N ASP A 65 -11.39 2.47 -0.05
CA ASP A 65 -12.27 1.76 -0.98
C ASP A 65 -13.71 1.66 -0.47
N GLU A 66 -13.91 1.38 0.82
CA GLU A 66 -15.25 1.36 1.44
C GLU A 66 -15.90 2.74 1.46
N ALA A 67 -15.13 3.79 1.76
CA ALA A 67 -15.59 5.18 1.69
C ALA A 67 -15.97 5.58 0.25
N ALA A 68 -15.21 5.14 -0.76
CA ALA A 68 -15.54 5.38 -2.16
C ALA A 68 -16.81 4.65 -2.61
N ARG A 69 -17.05 3.43 -2.12
CA ARG A 69 -18.26 2.64 -2.43
C ARG A 69 -19.53 3.13 -1.74
N THR A 70 -19.40 3.94 -0.69
CA THR A 70 -20.54 4.47 0.08
C THR A 70 -21.05 5.82 -0.42
N VAL A 71 -20.52 6.34 -1.54
CA VAL A 71 -21.08 7.52 -2.23
C VAL A 71 -22.43 7.16 -2.87
N THR A 72 -23.49 7.22 -2.08
CA THR A 72 -24.88 7.12 -2.54
C THR A 72 -25.37 8.53 -2.87
N ALA A 73 -25.54 8.83 -4.16
CA ALA A 73 -26.16 10.08 -4.59
C ALA A 73 -27.65 9.85 -4.83
N ASP A 74 -28.50 10.68 -4.22
CA ASP A 74 -29.92 10.78 -4.56
C ASP A 74 -30.05 11.41 -5.96
N VAL A 75 -30.46 10.60 -6.94
CA VAL A 75 -30.64 11.03 -8.33
C VAL A 75 -32.08 10.77 -8.77
N LEU A 76 -32.70 11.78 -9.39
CA LEU A 76 -33.98 11.62 -10.07
C LEU A 76 -33.74 10.92 -11.41
N CYS A 77 -34.24 9.69 -11.56
CA CYS A 77 -34.12 8.97 -12.83
C CYS A 77 -34.94 9.69 -13.93
N PRO A 78 -34.35 10.07 -15.08
CA PRO A 78 -35.07 10.74 -16.16
C PRO A 78 -36.01 9.80 -16.93
N VAL A 79 -35.93 8.48 -16.72
CA VAL A 79 -36.75 7.49 -17.43
C VAL A 79 -38.01 7.13 -16.65
N CYS A 80 -37.87 6.79 -15.36
CA CYS A 80 -39.00 6.39 -14.52
C CYS A 80 -39.42 7.46 -13.50
N GLU A 81 -38.79 8.64 -13.54
CA GLU A 81 -39.11 9.81 -12.72
C GLU A 81 -39.14 9.51 -11.20
N THR A 82 -38.37 8.51 -10.78
CA THR A 82 -38.28 8.08 -9.39
C THR A 82 -36.94 8.53 -8.80
N MET A 83 -36.98 9.06 -7.58
CA MET A 83 -35.75 9.34 -6.81
C MET A 83 -35.12 8.02 -6.40
N VAL A 84 -33.89 7.77 -6.81
CA VAL A 84 -33.17 6.53 -6.53
C VAL A 84 -31.78 6.83 -5.97
N GLN A 85 -31.29 5.93 -5.13
CA GLN A 85 -29.91 5.93 -4.68
C GLN A 85 -29.09 5.11 -5.67
N LEU A 86 -28.06 5.72 -6.25
CA LEU A 86 -27.15 5.04 -7.16
C LEU A 86 -26.01 4.38 -6.39
N ASP A 87 -25.67 3.16 -6.82
CA ASP A 87 -24.44 2.48 -6.41
C ASP A 87 -23.34 2.66 -7.48
N ALA A 88 -22.21 2.00 -7.27
CA ALA A 88 -21.04 2.10 -8.15
C ALA A 88 -21.30 1.64 -9.62
N ASN A 89 -22.38 0.89 -9.89
CA ASN A 89 -22.71 0.44 -11.25
C ASN A 89 -23.45 1.51 -12.06
N MET A 90 -23.87 2.62 -11.43
CA MET A 90 -24.52 3.74 -12.10
C MET A 90 -25.77 3.35 -12.90
N GLU A 91 -26.54 2.36 -12.43
CA GLU A 91 -27.79 1.92 -13.05
C GLU A 91 -28.98 2.18 -12.13
N CYS A 92 -30.11 2.58 -12.71
CA CYS A 92 -31.34 2.75 -11.96
C CYS A 92 -31.87 1.38 -11.48
N PRO A 93 -32.02 1.14 -10.16
CA PRO A 93 -32.48 -0.17 -9.66
C PRO A 93 -33.94 -0.48 -10.02
N ASN A 94 -34.72 0.52 -10.42
CA ASN A 94 -36.14 0.36 -10.72
C ASN A 94 -36.42 0.06 -12.20
N CYS A 95 -35.59 0.56 -13.13
CA CYS A 95 -35.84 0.42 -14.57
C CYS A 95 -34.63 -0.02 -15.41
N GLY A 96 -33.44 -0.15 -14.81
CA GLY A 96 -32.21 -0.60 -15.49
C GLY A 96 -31.60 0.41 -16.45
N SER A 97 -32.07 1.67 -16.45
CA SER A 97 -31.42 2.72 -17.24
C SER A 97 -30.06 3.07 -16.66
N PRO A 98 -28.99 3.21 -17.48
CA PRO A 98 -27.76 3.83 -17.02
C PRO A 98 -28.02 5.29 -16.66
N LEU A 99 -27.39 5.78 -15.60
CA LEU A 99 -27.54 7.13 -15.06
C LEU A 99 -26.16 7.76 -14.88
N GLU A 100 -25.96 8.98 -15.38
CA GLU A 100 -24.72 9.73 -15.16
C GLU A 100 -24.97 10.80 -14.07
N VAL A 101 -24.05 10.89 -13.10
CA VAL A 101 -24.03 11.97 -12.11
C VAL A 101 -23.26 13.17 -12.70
N THR A 102 -23.98 14.24 -13.05
CA THR A 102 -23.40 15.54 -13.45
C THR A 102 -23.17 16.45 -12.27
#